data_AF-A0A967WER7-F1
#
_entry.id   AF-A0A967WER7-F1
#
_cell.length_a   1.000
_cell.length_b   1.000
_cell.length_c   1.000
_cell.angle_alpha   90.00
_cell.angle_beta   90.00
_cell.angle_gamma   90.00
#
_symmetry.space_group_name_H-M   'P 1'
#
loop_
_entity.id
_entity.type
_entity.pdbx_description
1 polymer ?
#
loop_
_entity_poly.entity_id
_entity_poly.type
_entity_poly.pdbx_seq_one_letter_code
_entity_poly.pdbx_strand_id
1 'polypeptide(L)'
;DMETLDPWLIVIDEGTLMLADSSIAGFVASAVQGTRQYGLYVFMTGQTGNTKVIRSPIRSNFPTRVCYATEKPSMIAALGAVPEGTLADIPGRGWARLKGRLEPYMMQAPYIRRDQFYKMIERNGPKNGMPEALEEGREWTRDYLRETWASLPEQTKSAMCRALGKATGGQGWGEVD
;
A
#
# COMPACT_ATOMS: atom_id res chain seq x y z
N ASP A 1 -26.12 11.25 -14.08
CA ASP A 1 -25.30 11.43 -12.87
C ASP A 1 -24.17 10.42 -12.86
N MET A 2 -22.91 10.87 -12.73
CA MET A 2 -21.79 9.94 -12.54
C MET A 2 -21.80 9.51 -11.08
N GLU A 3 -22.00 8.22 -10.81
CA GLU A 3 -21.81 7.66 -9.47
C GLU A 3 -20.39 7.96 -8.99
N THR A 4 -20.28 8.52 -7.78
CA THR A 4 -19.00 8.72 -7.11
C THR A 4 -18.45 7.36 -6.70
N LEU A 5 -17.31 6.97 -7.26
CA LEU A 5 -16.60 5.77 -6.82
C LEU A 5 -16.03 6.01 -5.42
N ASP A 6 -16.41 5.16 -4.47
CA ASP A 6 -15.82 5.16 -3.13
C ASP A 6 -14.31 4.85 -3.22
N PRO A 7 -13.47 5.45 -2.36
CA PRO A 7 -12.05 5.19 -2.35
C PRO A 7 -11.75 3.77 -1.87
N TRP A 8 -10.83 3.09 -2.53
CA TRP A 8 -10.34 1.78 -2.13
C TRP A 8 -9.00 1.93 -1.42
N LEU A 9 -8.86 1.27 -0.27
CA LEU A 9 -7.62 1.23 0.49
C LEU A 9 -7.12 -0.21 0.58
N ILE A 10 -5.96 -0.47 -0.01
CA ILE A 10 -5.24 -1.73 0.14
C ILE A 10 -4.28 -1.59 1.33
N VAL A 11 -4.40 -2.46 2.32
CA VAL A 11 -3.52 -2.51 3.50
C VAL A 11 -2.69 -3.79 3.45
N ILE A 12 -1.37 -3.67 3.55
CA ILE A 12 -0.42 -4.80 3.52
C ILE A 12 0.45 -4.73 4.77
N ASP A 13 0.27 -5.66 5.71
CA ASP A 13 0.92 -5.61 7.04
C ASP A 13 2.44 -5.90 6.98
N GLU A 14 2.89 -6.75 6.06
CA GLU A 14 4.30 -7.15 5.90
C GLU A 14 4.68 -7.20 4.41
N GLY A 15 4.65 -6.03 3.77
CA GLY A 15 4.94 -5.91 2.34
C GLY A 15 6.42 -6.06 1.99
N THR A 16 7.31 -5.97 2.96
CA THR A 16 8.77 -6.13 2.76
C THR A 16 9.16 -7.51 2.25
N LEU A 17 8.43 -8.56 2.64
CA LEU A 17 8.60 -9.90 2.07
C LEU A 17 8.16 -9.95 0.60
N MET A 18 7.03 -9.31 0.27
CA MET A 18 6.55 -9.22 -1.12
C MET A 18 7.52 -8.44 -2.01
N LEU A 19 8.08 -7.34 -1.50
CA LEU A 19 9.02 -6.49 -2.22
C LEU A 19 10.41 -7.13 -2.41
N ALA A 20 10.72 -8.19 -1.68
CA ALA A 20 11.95 -8.96 -1.89
C ALA A 20 11.94 -9.66 -3.26
N ASP A 21 10.76 -10.06 -3.74
CA ASP A 21 10.56 -10.54 -5.11
C ASP A 21 10.50 -9.36 -6.09
N SER A 22 11.46 -9.31 -7.01
CA SER A 22 11.54 -8.23 -7.99
C SER A 22 10.35 -8.17 -8.96
N SER A 23 9.70 -9.30 -9.24
CA SER A 23 8.54 -9.34 -10.12
C SER A 23 7.35 -8.64 -9.44
N ILE A 24 7.08 -8.99 -8.17
CA ILE A 24 6.02 -8.41 -7.37
C ILE A 24 6.29 -6.92 -7.11
N ALA A 25 7.54 -6.56 -6.78
CA ALA A 25 7.92 -5.17 -6.57
C ALA A 25 7.65 -4.29 -7.82
N GLY A 26 7.92 -4.81 -9.01
CA GLY A 26 7.61 -4.14 -10.27
C GLY A 26 6.11 -3.90 -10.45
N PHE A 27 5.29 -4.91 -10.18
CA PHE A 27 3.83 -4.78 -10.26
C PHE A 27 3.27 -3.78 -9.26
N VAL A 28 3.70 -3.85 -7.99
CA VAL A 28 3.25 -2.90 -6.95
C VAL A 28 3.62 -1.46 -7.33
N ALA A 29 4.85 -1.23 -7.81
CA ALA A 29 5.30 0.08 -8.26
C ALA A 29 4.40 0.64 -9.37
N SER A 30 4.17 -0.17 -10.41
CA SER A 30 3.35 0.22 -11.57
C SER A 30 1.88 0.43 -11.21
N ALA A 31 1.33 -0.43 -10.36
CA ALA A 31 -0.05 -0.30 -9.88
C ALA A 31 -0.24 1.01 -9.12
N VAL A 32 0.69 1.39 -8.24
CA VAL A 32 0.55 2.62 -7.42
C VAL A 32 0.71 3.90 -8.24
N GLN A 33 1.52 3.89 -9.29
CA GLN A 33 1.86 5.09 -10.06
C GLN A 33 0.64 5.81 -10.65
N GLY A 34 -0.37 5.06 -11.08
CA GLY A 34 -1.53 5.58 -11.81
C GLY A 34 -2.87 5.52 -11.07
N THR A 35 -2.92 4.89 -9.90
CA THR A 35 -4.18 4.52 -9.22
C THR A 35 -4.78 5.62 -8.35
N ARG A 36 -3.96 6.58 -7.90
CA ARG A 36 -4.43 7.71 -7.09
C ARG A 36 -5.57 8.51 -7.73
N GLN A 37 -5.54 8.71 -9.04
CA GLN A 37 -6.59 9.46 -9.76
C GLN A 37 -7.94 8.72 -9.80
N TYR A 38 -7.92 7.42 -9.52
CA TYR A 38 -9.10 6.54 -9.50
C TYR A 38 -9.54 6.21 -8.06
N GLY A 39 -9.01 6.90 -7.06
CA GLY A 39 -9.39 6.69 -5.66
C GLY A 39 -8.84 5.42 -5.02
N LEU A 40 -7.86 4.75 -5.66
CA LEU A 40 -7.21 3.58 -5.09
C LEU A 40 -5.88 3.98 -4.40
N TYR A 41 -5.76 3.61 -3.12
CA TYR A 41 -4.64 3.93 -2.25
C TYR A 41 -4.02 2.65 -1.69
N VAL A 42 -2.70 2.66 -1.51
CA VAL A 42 -1.96 1.53 -0.93
C VAL A 42 -1.24 1.99 0.32
N PHE A 43 -1.50 1.30 1.43
CA PHE A 43 -0.79 1.42 2.69
C PHE A 43 -0.01 0.12 2.93
N MET A 44 1.31 0.24 2.93
CA MET A 44 2.21 -0.90 3.09
C MET A 44 3.08 -0.68 4.31
N THR A 45 3.12 -1.69 5.18
CA THR A 45 3.99 -1.75 6.35
C THR A 45 4.99 -2.88 6.20
N GLY A 46 6.01 -2.86 7.06
CA GLY A 46 7.05 -3.85 7.10
C GLY A 46 7.94 -3.61 8.30
N GLN A 47 8.40 -4.69 8.94
CA GLN A 47 9.23 -4.59 10.14
C GLN A 47 10.69 -4.24 9.82
N THR A 48 11.21 -4.80 8.72
CA THR A 48 12.60 -4.61 8.29
C THR A 48 12.68 -4.46 6.79
N GLY A 49 13.57 -3.62 6.30
CA GLY A 49 13.72 -3.46 4.85
C GLY A 49 14.94 -2.64 4.53
N ASN A 50 15.83 -3.19 3.70
CA ASN A 50 17.01 -2.47 3.24
C ASN A 50 16.78 -1.88 1.84
N THR A 51 17.79 -1.21 1.29
CA THR A 51 17.72 -0.57 -0.05
C THR A 51 17.56 -1.57 -1.21
N LYS A 52 17.79 -2.87 -0.99
CA LYS A 52 17.49 -3.94 -1.96
C LYS A 52 16.01 -4.33 -1.95
N VAL A 53 15.30 -4.11 -0.84
CA VAL A 53 13.86 -4.38 -0.72
C VAL A 53 13.08 -3.10 -1.08
N ILE A 54 13.38 -1.99 -0.41
CA ILE A 54 12.76 -0.68 -0.65
C ILE A 54 13.60 0.07 -1.71
N ARG A 55 13.53 -0.44 -2.94
CA ARG A 55 14.31 0.07 -4.09
C ARG A 55 13.81 1.44 -4.54
N SER A 56 14.61 2.12 -5.38
CA SER A 56 14.28 3.44 -5.92
C SER A 56 12.87 3.51 -6.56
N PRO A 57 12.43 2.56 -7.41
CA PRO A 57 11.09 2.61 -8.01
C PRO A 57 9.96 2.55 -6.97
N ILE A 58 10.13 1.77 -5.89
CA ILE A 58 9.17 1.74 -4.78
C ILE A 58 9.15 3.10 -4.08
N ARG A 59 10.31 3.65 -3.73
CA ARG A 59 10.38 4.97 -3.04
C ARG A 59 9.79 6.10 -3.86
N SER A 60 9.92 6.07 -5.19
CA SER A 60 9.33 7.05 -6.08
C SER A 60 7.80 6.98 -6.11
N ASN A 61 7.23 5.77 -6.03
CA ASN A 61 5.78 5.55 -6.04
C ASN A 61 5.13 5.70 -4.65
N PHE A 62 5.91 5.53 -3.58
CA PHE A 62 5.50 5.79 -2.20
C PHE A 62 6.22 7.02 -1.64
N PRO A 63 5.84 8.25 -2.05
CA PRO A 63 6.53 9.46 -1.61
C PRO A 63 6.29 9.79 -0.14
N THR A 64 5.15 9.34 0.41
CA THR A 64 4.80 9.46 1.83
C THR A 64 5.23 8.20 2.57
N ARG A 65 6.14 8.34 3.54
CA ARG A 65 6.76 7.23 4.26
C ARG A 65 6.87 7.57 5.73
N VAL A 66 6.59 6.58 6.58
CA VAL A 66 6.74 6.67 8.04
C VAL A 66 7.71 5.57 8.48
N CYS A 67 8.64 5.91 9.36
CA CYS A 67 9.62 4.98 9.91
C CYS A 67 9.67 5.14 11.42
N TYR A 68 9.27 4.09 12.14
CA TYR A 68 9.44 3.99 13.59
C TYR A 68 10.86 3.54 13.93
N ALA A 69 11.17 3.41 15.22
CA ALA A 69 12.47 2.95 15.68
C ALA A 69 12.87 1.62 15.00
N THR A 70 13.99 1.63 14.29
CA THR A 70 14.56 0.49 13.58
C THR A 70 16.06 0.70 13.39
N GLU A 71 16.75 -0.23 12.72
CA GLU A 71 18.17 -0.11 12.40
C GLU A 71 18.45 0.96 11.32
N LYS A 72 19.67 1.54 11.34
CA LYS A 72 20.09 2.59 10.40
C LYS A 72 19.88 2.22 8.91
N PRO A 73 20.22 1.00 8.43
CA PRO A 73 19.97 0.63 7.05
C PRO A 73 18.50 0.69 6.66
N SER A 74 17.61 0.30 7.57
CA SER A 74 16.17 0.33 7.37
C SER A 74 15.61 1.75 7.35
N MET A 75 16.12 2.64 8.22
CA MET A 75 15.80 4.07 8.16
C MET A 75 16.23 4.70 6.84
N ILE A 76 17.45 4.43 6.36
CA ILE A 76 17.94 4.96 5.08
C ILE A 76 17.07 4.44 3.92
N ALA A 77 16.70 3.17 3.94
CA ALA A 77 15.85 2.59 2.90
C ALA A 77 14.45 3.24 2.90
N ALA A 78 13.83 3.39 4.08
CA ALA A 78 12.50 3.97 4.22
C ALA A 78 12.48 5.50 3.98
N LEU A 79 13.39 6.27 4.56
CA LEU A 79 13.33 7.74 4.53
C LEU A 79 14.26 8.37 3.49
N GLY A 80 15.27 7.65 3.03
CA GLY A 80 16.35 8.19 2.17
C GLY A 80 17.44 8.94 2.93
N ALA A 81 17.34 9.03 4.26
CA ALA A 81 18.30 9.68 5.15
C ALA A 81 18.19 9.08 6.56
N VAL A 82 19.16 9.37 7.42
CA VAL A 82 19.05 9.14 8.87
C VAL A 82 18.79 10.49 9.52
N PRO A 83 17.57 10.77 9.98
CA PRO A 83 17.28 12.03 10.66
C PRO A 83 18.08 12.15 11.96
N GLU A 84 18.39 13.38 12.35
CA GLU A 84 19.02 13.66 13.64
C GLU A 84 18.00 13.55 14.79
N GLY A 85 18.37 12.84 15.85
CA GLY A 85 17.53 12.64 17.03
C GLY A 85 17.24 11.17 17.33
N THR A 86 16.94 10.88 18.59
CA THR A 86 16.61 9.51 19.03
C THR A 86 15.11 9.26 18.99
N LEU A 87 14.72 8.13 18.41
CA LEU A 87 13.37 7.58 18.56
C LEU A 87 13.27 6.62 19.75
N ALA A 88 14.39 6.27 20.37
CA ALA A 88 14.45 5.23 21.40
C ALA A 88 13.57 5.58 22.59
N ASP A 89 13.03 4.55 23.23
CA ASP A 89 12.31 4.60 24.51
C ASP A 89 10.97 5.37 24.53
N ILE A 90 10.49 5.84 23.38
CA ILE A 90 9.17 6.51 23.26
C ILE A 90 8.26 5.70 22.31
N PRO A 91 7.33 4.87 22.83
CA PRO A 91 6.39 4.14 22.01
C PRO A 91 5.60 5.04 21.05
N GLY A 92 5.51 4.63 19.78
CA GLY A 92 4.80 5.37 18.73
C GLY A 92 5.54 6.61 18.21
N ARG A 93 6.74 6.92 18.69
CA ARG A 93 7.59 7.97 18.12
C ARG A 93 8.20 7.50 16.81
N GLY A 94 8.10 8.30 15.76
CA GLY A 94 8.63 7.97 14.44
C GLY A 94 9.02 9.20 13.62
N TRP A 95 9.59 8.95 12.46
CA TRP A 95 9.92 9.96 11.45
C TRP A 95 8.96 9.83 10.27
N ALA A 96 8.44 10.95 9.77
CA ALA A 96 7.61 10.99 8.59
C ALA A 96 8.26 11.83 7.49
N ARG A 97 8.35 11.27 6.29
CA ARG A 97 8.67 11.98 5.06
C ARG A 97 7.40 12.09 4.23
N LEU A 98 6.91 13.31 4.03
CA LEU A 98 5.70 13.56 3.24
C LEU A 98 6.06 14.04 1.84
N LYS A 99 5.19 13.74 0.87
CA LYS A 99 5.29 14.31 -0.48
C LYS A 99 5.38 15.85 -0.40
N GLY A 100 6.40 16.42 -1.04
CA GLY A 100 6.62 17.87 -1.08
C GLY A 100 7.44 18.43 0.09
N ARG A 101 7.81 17.62 1.08
CA ARG A 101 8.78 18.02 2.12
C ARG A 101 10.17 17.48 1.80
N LEU A 102 11.17 18.35 1.94
CA LEU A 102 12.58 18.00 1.72
C LEU A 102 13.06 17.07 2.84
N GLU A 103 12.86 17.50 4.09
CA GLU A 103 13.34 16.80 5.28
C GLU A 103 12.23 16.00 5.99
N PRO A 104 12.56 14.81 6.52
CA PRO A 104 11.70 14.11 7.45
C PRO A 104 11.45 14.94 8.72
N TYR A 105 10.28 14.79 9.32
CA TYR A 105 9.97 15.41 10.63
C TYR A 105 9.52 14.37 11.64
N MET A 106 9.75 14.67 12.91
CA MET A 106 9.39 13.78 14.00
C MET A 106 7.89 13.83 14.24
N MET A 107 7.27 12.66 14.35
CA MET A 107 5.85 12.50 14.66
C MET A 107 5.64 11.58 15.86
N GLN A 108 4.53 11.77 16.56
CA GLN A 108 4.04 10.87 17.60
C GLN A 108 2.74 10.24 17.11
N ALA A 109 2.72 8.92 16.93
CA ALA A 109 1.50 8.20 16.63
C ALA A 109 0.55 8.24 17.84
N PRO A 110 -0.76 8.38 17.61
CA PRO A 110 -1.75 8.22 18.66
C PRO A 110 -1.71 6.78 19.18
N TYR A 111 -1.83 6.63 20.50
CA TYR A 111 -1.95 5.31 21.11
C TYR A 111 -3.42 4.92 21.21
N ILE A 112 -3.77 3.78 20.63
CA ILE A 112 -5.10 3.19 20.71
C ILE A 112 -4.99 1.91 21.54
N ARG A 113 -5.73 1.86 22.65
CA ARG A 113 -5.79 0.63 23.46
C ARG A 113 -6.66 -0.42 22.79
N ARG A 114 -6.40 -1.69 23.12
CA ARG A 114 -7.18 -2.83 22.62
C ARG A 114 -8.68 -2.68 22.91
N ASP A 115 -9.06 -2.27 24.12
CA ASP A 115 -10.46 -2.05 24.50
C ASP A 115 -11.14 -0.94 23.68
N GLN A 116 -10.39 0.13 23.38
CA GLN A 116 -10.90 1.23 22.54
C GLN A 116 -11.05 0.79 21.08
N PHE A 117 -10.11 0.00 20.58
CA PHE A 117 -10.16 -0.57 19.24
C PHE A 117 -11.38 -1.48 19.06
N TYR A 118 -11.60 -2.43 19.98
CA TYR A 118 -12.77 -3.32 19.93
C TYR A 118 -14.08 -2.54 19.97
N LYS A 119 -14.22 -1.56 20.87
CA LYS A 119 -15.40 -0.67 20.91
C LYS A 119 -15.61 0.09 19.60
N MET A 120 -14.54 0.48 18.92
CA MET A 120 -14.61 1.19 17.64
C MET A 120 -15.09 0.26 16.53
N ILE A 121 -14.60 -0.99 16.48
CA ILE A 121 -15.09 -2.03 15.55
C ILE A 121 -16.54 -2.38 15.85
N GLU A 122 -16.95 -2.53 17.11
CA GLU A 122 -18.35 -2.85 17.45
C GLU A 122 -19.32 -1.75 17.03
N ARG A 123 -18.89 -0.47 17.12
CA ARG A 123 -19.73 0.68 16.79
C ARG A 123 -19.78 1.01 15.30
N ASN A 124 -18.61 0.93 14.64
CA ASN A 124 -18.40 1.43 13.27
C ASN A 124 -17.91 0.36 12.29
N GLY A 125 -17.58 -0.83 12.79
CA GLY A 125 -17.25 -1.97 11.94
C GLY A 125 -18.49 -2.45 11.17
N PRO A 126 -18.30 -3.32 10.17
CA PRO A 126 -19.39 -3.86 9.39
C PRO A 126 -20.46 -4.44 10.33
N LYS A 127 -21.68 -3.90 10.29
CA LYS A 127 -22.76 -4.29 11.21
C LYS A 127 -23.22 -5.73 11.05
N ASN A 128 -22.78 -6.43 10.01
CA ASN A 128 -23.15 -7.81 9.69
C ASN A 128 -21.96 -8.49 8.99
N GLY A 129 -21.30 -9.42 9.68
CA GLY A 129 -20.31 -10.33 9.11
C GLY A 129 -18.97 -9.70 8.72
N MET A 130 -17.98 -10.54 8.44
CA MET A 130 -16.96 -10.20 7.44
C MET A 130 -17.68 -9.55 6.25
N PRO A 131 -17.10 -8.53 5.55
CA PRO A 131 -17.61 -8.17 4.23
C PRO A 131 -17.85 -9.47 3.47
N GLU A 132 -18.99 -9.65 2.77
CA GLU A 132 -19.28 -10.86 1.99
C GLU A 132 -17.96 -11.27 1.35
N ALA A 133 -17.36 -12.33 1.90
CA ALA A 133 -16.10 -12.76 1.38
C ALA A 133 -16.43 -13.06 -0.07
N LEU A 134 -15.68 -12.45 -0.97
CA LEU A 134 -15.41 -13.08 -2.25
C LEU A 134 -15.18 -14.56 -1.94
N GLU A 135 -16.20 -15.39 -2.21
CA GLU A 135 -16.61 -16.58 -1.43
C GLU A 135 -15.53 -17.17 -0.50
N GLU A 136 -15.76 -17.12 0.82
CA GLU A 136 -14.84 -17.67 1.83
C GLU A 136 -14.56 -19.15 1.52
N GLY A 137 -13.35 -19.46 1.06
CA GLY A 137 -12.93 -20.82 0.68
C GLY A 137 -12.54 -21.04 -0.78
N ARG A 138 -12.75 -20.07 -1.68
CA ARG A 138 -12.12 -20.16 -3.02
C ARG A 138 -10.64 -19.81 -2.92
N GLU A 139 -9.78 -20.73 -3.35
CA GLU A 139 -8.39 -20.40 -3.62
C GLU A 139 -8.32 -19.22 -4.59
N TRP A 140 -7.44 -18.26 -4.29
CA TRP A 140 -7.07 -17.18 -5.22
C TRP A 140 -6.24 -17.77 -6.37
N THR A 141 -6.87 -18.61 -7.18
CA THR A 141 -6.28 -19.18 -8.38
C THR A 141 -6.18 -18.11 -9.46
N ARG A 142 -5.34 -18.34 -10.48
CA ARG A 142 -5.31 -17.47 -11.66
C ARG A 142 -6.69 -17.36 -12.31
N ASP A 143 -7.44 -18.45 -12.32
CA ASP A 143 -8.78 -18.49 -12.92
C ASP A 143 -9.76 -17.61 -12.14
N TYR A 144 -9.70 -17.65 -10.80
CA TYR A 144 -10.53 -16.77 -9.97
C TYR A 144 -10.22 -15.28 -10.17
N LEU A 145 -8.93 -14.94 -10.27
CA LEU A 145 -8.51 -13.56 -10.60
C LEU A 145 -8.99 -13.14 -11.98
N ARG A 146 -9.02 -14.06 -12.97
CA ARG A 146 -9.58 -13.81 -14.31
C ARG A 146 -11.08 -13.61 -14.27
N GLU A 147 -11.82 -14.43 -13.53
CA GLU A 147 -13.27 -14.31 -13.35
C GLU A 147 -13.63 -12.98 -12.67
N THR A 148 -12.90 -12.64 -11.60
CA THR A 148 -13.06 -11.37 -10.89
C THR A 148 -12.72 -10.18 -11.79
N TRP A 149 -11.63 -10.26 -12.56
CA TRP A 149 -11.30 -9.24 -13.54
C TRP A 149 -12.37 -9.09 -14.62
N ALA A 150 -12.93 -10.21 -15.10
CA ALA A 150 -13.98 -10.24 -16.11
C ALA A 150 -15.31 -9.66 -15.59
N SER A 151 -15.59 -9.78 -14.29
CA SER A 151 -16.82 -9.27 -13.66
C SER A 151 -16.80 -7.76 -13.37
N LEU A 152 -15.63 -7.11 -13.40
CA LEU A 152 -15.52 -5.67 -13.22
C LEU A 152 -16.27 -4.90 -14.34
N PRO A 153 -16.81 -3.70 -14.09
CA PRO A 153 -17.34 -2.85 -15.14
C PRO A 153 -16.27 -2.51 -16.18
N GLU A 154 -16.64 -2.41 -17.47
CA GLU A 154 -15.66 -2.14 -18.53
C GLU A 154 -14.92 -0.81 -18.37
N GLN A 155 -15.57 0.16 -17.75
CA GLN A 155 -14.97 1.45 -17.44
C GLN A 155 -13.84 1.30 -16.42
N THR A 156 -14.02 0.43 -15.42
CA THR A 156 -13.02 0.07 -14.40
C THR A 156 -11.85 -0.68 -15.02
N LYS A 157 -12.12 -1.72 -15.83
CA LYS A 157 -11.07 -2.47 -16.55
C LYS A 157 -10.28 -1.54 -17.46
N SER A 158 -10.96 -0.72 -18.26
CA SER A 158 -10.34 0.26 -19.16
C SER A 158 -9.50 1.29 -18.41
N ALA A 159 -9.97 1.78 -17.26
CA ALA A 159 -9.22 2.72 -16.42
C ALA A 159 -7.95 2.07 -15.84
N MET A 160 -8.05 0.84 -15.33
CA MET A 160 -6.92 0.08 -14.79
C MET A 160 -5.92 -0.28 -15.90
N CYS A 161 -6.37 -0.78 -17.06
CA CYS A 161 -5.52 -1.03 -18.22
C CYS A 161 -4.80 0.23 -18.71
N ARG A 162 -5.49 1.38 -18.76
CA ARG A 162 -4.85 2.67 -19.10
C ARG A 162 -3.84 3.12 -18.05
N ALA A 163 -4.13 2.91 -16.76
CA ALA A 163 -3.22 3.24 -15.67
C ALA A 163 -1.95 2.39 -15.73
N LEU A 164 -2.11 1.08 -15.92
CA LEU A 164 -1.04 0.10 -16.00
C LEU A 164 -0.25 0.23 -17.30
N GLY A 165 -0.91 0.42 -18.45
CA GLY A 165 -0.27 0.65 -19.75
C GLY A 165 0.54 1.94 -19.79
N LYS A 166 0.12 2.99 -19.09
CA LYS A 166 0.94 4.20 -18.91
C LYS A 166 2.15 3.95 -18.00
N ALA A 167 2.00 3.12 -16.97
CA ALA A 167 3.09 2.75 -16.06
C ALA A 167 4.14 1.85 -16.74
N THR A 168 3.76 1.06 -17.75
CA THR A 168 4.66 0.17 -18.52
C THR A 168 5.18 0.79 -19.84
N GLY A 169 4.98 2.09 -20.07
CA GLY A 169 5.49 2.75 -21.27
C GLY A 169 4.79 2.35 -22.57
N GLY A 170 3.51 1.95 -22.50
CA GLY A 170 2.71 1.58 -23.67
C GLY A 170 2.82 0.11 -24.09
N GLN A 171 3.59 -0.72 -23.37
CA GLN A 171 3.47 -2.16 -23.51
C GLN A 171 2.14 -2.59 -22.88
N GLY A 172 1.15 -2.81 -23.74
CA GLY A 172 -0.12 -3.41 -23.35
C GLY A 172 0.15 -4.74 -22.67
N TRP A 173 -0.58 -5.00 -21.58
CA TRP A 173 -0.76 -6.36 -21.11
C TRP A 173 -1.55 -7.07 -22.20
N GLY A 174 -0.84 -7.81 -23.05
CA GLY A 174 -1.48 -8.82 -23.90
C GLY A 174 -2.27 -9.77 -23.02
N GLU A 175 -3.36 -10.30 -23.56
CA GLU A 175 -4.16 -11.33 -22.91
C GLU A 175 -3.22 -12.36 -22.27
N VAL A 176 -3.28 -12.44 -20.95
CA VAL A 176 -2.52 -13.43 -20.20
C VAL A 176 -3.24 -14.75 -20.43
N ASP A 177 -2.74 -15.56 -21.37
CA ASP A 177 -3.13 -16.97 -21.54
C ASP A 177 -2.87 -17.79 -20.26
#